data_AF-A0A5D0MHV5-F1
#
_entry.id   AF-A0A5D0MHV5-F1
#
_cell.length_a   1.000
_cell.length_b   1.000
_cell.length_c   1.000
_cell.angle_alpha   90.00
_cell.angle_beta   90.00
_cell.angle_gamma   90.00
#
_symmetry.space_group_name_H-M   'P 1'
#
loop_
_entity.id
_entity.type
_entity.pdbx_description
1 polymer ?
#
loop_
_entity_poly.entity_id
_entity_poly.type
_entity_poly.pdbx_seq_one_letter_code
_entity_poly.pdbx_strand_id
1 'polypeptide(L)'
;MKDKKDRLNIVYKNINDFKNTPVVNGAFGGYTPDGMLVLNLYFDRRAFPKSLEVEHIEHNMFGNEKPLEFEEDVDIIREIVSKVSLRPKVAKQIGNWLIEKADNAENLFDK
;
A
#
# COMPACT_ATOMS: atom_id res chain seq x y z
N MET A 1 40.68 27.30 -12.91
CA MET A 1 39.23 27.25 -12.68
C MET A 1 38.75 25.83 -13.00
N LYS A 2 38.00 25.18 -12.11
CA LYS A 2 37.63 23.76 -12.18
C LYS A 2 36.36 23.57 -13.02
N ASP A 3 36.37 22.63 -13.96
CA ASP A 3 35.25 22.26 -14.83
C ASP A 3 33.98 21.92 -14.03
N LYS A 4 32.86 22.56 -14.40
CA LYS A 4 31.55 22.37 -13.78
C LYS A 4 30.79 21.29 -14.57
N LYS A 5 30.79 20.05 -14.08
CA LYS A 5 29.96 18.96 -14.63
C LYS A 5 28.48 19.36 -14.59
N ASP A 6 27.76 19.16 -15.69
CA ASP A 6 26.30 19.26 -15.75
C ASP A 6 25.67 18.33 -14.72
N ARG A 7 24.79 18.86 -13.87
CA ARG A 7 24.07 18.10 -12.84
C ARG A 7 22.58 18.12 -13.15
N LEU A 8 22.00 16.94 -13.34
CA LEU A 8 20.56 16.74 -13.44
C LEU A 8 19.96 16.72 -12.03
N ASN A 9 19.16 17.73 -11.70
CA ASN A 9 18.37 17.74 -10.47
C ASN A 9 16.95 17.26 -10.78
N ILE A 10 16.63 16.05 -10.34
CA ILE A 10 15.28 15.49 -10.40
C ILE A 10 14.65 15.68 -9.02
N VAL A 11 13.52 16.39 -8.98
CA VAL A 11 12.69 16.53 -7.79
C VAL A 11 11.41 15.75 -8.03
N TYR A 12 11.19 14.73 -7.22
CA TYR A 12 9.94 13.97 -7.21
C TYR A 12 8.93 14.70 -6.33
N LYS A 13 7.75 15.00 -6.88
CA LYS A 13 6.62 15.52 -6.13
C LYS A 13 5.57 14.41 -6.00
N ASN A 14 5.21 14.08 -4.76
CA ASN A 14 4.06 13.24 -4.49
C ASN A 14 2.78 14.02 -4.77
N ILE A 15 1.85 13.38 -5.48
CA ILE A 15 0.53 13.90 -5.75
C ILE A 15 -0.29 13.71 -4.46
N ASN A 16 -0.40 14.81 -3.71
CA ASN A 16 -1.35 15.15 -2.64
C ASN A 16 -1.95 14.00 -1.80
N ASP A 17 -1.65 14.06 -0.49
CA ASP A 17 -2.31 13.36 0.64
C ASP A 17 -1.86 11.96 1.09
N PHE A 18 -0.58 11.64 0.92
CA PHE A 18 0.06 10.71 1.84
C PHE A 18 0.71 11.47 3.00
N LYS A 19 -0.09 11.89 4.00
CA LYS A 19 0.48 12.18 5.34
C LYS A 19 1.24 10.96 5.89
N ASN A 20 0.87 9.77 5.44
CA ASN A 20 1.51 8.49 5.74
C ASN A 20 1.87 7.75 4.44
N THR A 21 3.04 7.13 4.38
CA THR A 21 3.36 6.18 3.30
C THR A 21 2.33 5.04 3.32
N PRO A 22 1.59 4.80 2.23
CA PRO A 22 0.56 3.77 2.23
C PRO A 22 1.21 2.40 2.35
N VAL A 23 0.65 1.56 3.22
CA VAL A 23 1.04 0.16 3.33
C VAL A 23 0.46 -0.58 2.13
N VAL A 24 1.28 -1.37 1.45
CA VAL A 24 0.83 -2.25 0.36
C VAL A 24 1.03 -3.68 0.84
N ASN A 25 -0.03 -4.50 0.82
CA ASN A 25 0.04 -5.91 1.20
C ASN A 25 -0.19 -6.87 0.04
N GLY A 26 -0.47 -6.34 -1.15
CA GLY A 26 -0.57 -7.15 -2.34
C GLY A 26 -0.61 -6.35 -3.63
N ALA A 27 -0.59 -7.09 -4.74
CA ALA A 27 -0.75 -6.53 -6.05
C ALA A 27 -1.50 -7.49 -6.97
N PHE A 28 -2.27 -6.95 -7.92
CA PHE A 28 -2.87 -7.74 -9.00
C PHE A 28 -2.79 -6.99 -10.33
N GLY A 29 -2.83 -7.75 -11.41
CA GLY A 29 -2.65 -7.17 -12.72
C GLY A 29 -2.45 -8.21 -13.81
N GLY A 30 -1.96 -7.76 -14.94
CA GLY A 30 -1.76 -8.59 -16.12
C GLY A 30 -0.99 -7.82 -17.19
N TYR A 31 -1.06 -8.32 -18.42
CA TYR A 31 -0.52 -7.60 -19.57
C TYR A 31 -1.65 -7.12 -20.48
N THR A 32 -1.42 -5.99 -21.12
CA THR A 32 -2.30 -5.42 -22.13
C THR A 32 -2.00 -6.05 -23.49
N PRO A 33 -2.90 -5.92 -24.49
CA PRO A 33 -2.66 -6.45 -25.84
C PRO A 33 -1.41 -5.90 -26.53
N ASP A 34 -0.96 -4.70 -26.18
CA ASP A 34 0.28 -4.07 -26.66
C ASP A 34 1.52 -4.49 -25.83
N GLY A 35 1.37 -5.40 -24.87
CA GLY A 35 2.46 -6.01 -24.12
C GLY A 35 2.99 -5.19 -22.95
N MET A 36 2.28 -4.15 -22.53
CA MET A 36 2.57 -3.48 -21.26
C MET A 36 2.07 -4.32 -20.09
N LEU A 37 2.78 -4.31 -18.95
CA LEU A 37 2.26 -4.85 -17.71
C LEU A 37 1.51 -3.77 -16.96
N VAL A 38 0.31 -4.08 -16.50
CA VAL A 38 -0.47 -3.24 -15.58
C VAL A 38 -0.44 -3.90 -14.22
N LEU A 39 -0.03 -3.13 -13.21
CA LEU A 39 0.07 -3.54 -11.81
C LEU A 39 -0.78 -2.59 -10.96
N ASN A 40 -1.73 -3.15 -10.21
CA ASN A 40 -2.50 -2.43 -9.21
C ASN A 40 -1.96 -2.85 -7.84
N LEU A 41 -1.34 -1.93 -7.13
CA LEU A 41 -0.90 -2.10 -5.74
C LEU A 41 -2.09 -1.81 -4.84
N TYR A 42 -2.34 -2.67 -3.87
CA TYR A 42 -3.48 -2.54 -2.98
C TYR A 42 -3.15 -2.79 -1.52
N PHE A 43 -4.06 -2.32 -0.67
CA PHE A 43 -4.14 -2.64 0.74
C PHE A 43 -5.51 -3.23 1.05
N ASP A 44 -5.52 -4.41 1.66
CA ASP A 44 -6.73 -5.02 2.18
C ASP A 44 -6.95 -4.58 3.64
N ARG A 45 -8.14 -4.07 3.94
CA ARG A 45 -8.60 -3.75 5.30
C ARG A 45 -9.98 -4.34 5.56
N ARG A 46 -10.34 -4.52 6.82
CA ARG A 46 -11.73 -4.85 7.18
C ARG A 46 -12.63 -3.64 6.96
N ALA A 47 -13.90 -3.90 6.66
CA ALA A 47 -14.91 -2.85 6.71
C ALA A 47 -14.98 -2.27 8.13
N PHE A 48 -15.06 -0.94 8.21
CA PHE A 48 -15.24 -0.26 9.48
C PHE A 48 -16.71 -0.26 9.91
N PRO A 49 -17.00 -0.42 11.21
CA PRO A 49 -18.34 -0.17 11.71
C PRO A 49 -18.65 1.33 11.62
N LYS A 50 -19.82 1.69 11.08
CA LYS A 50 -20.37 3.06 11.12
C LYS A 50 -20.79 3.45 12.53
N SER A 51 -21.23 2.48 13.32
CA SER A 51 -21.67 2.69 14.70
C SER A 51 -21.38 1.47 15.55
N LEU A 52 -21.08 1.75 16.82
CA LEU A 52 -20.85 0.76 17.87
C LEU A 52 -21.93 0.93 18.94
N GLU A 53 -22.50 -0.18 19.39
CA GLU A 53 -23.22 -0.25 20.65
C GLU A 53 -22.22 -0.65 21.74
N VAL A 54 -22.22 0.07 22.86
CA VAL A 54 -21.35 -0.22 24.00
C VAL A 54 -22.22 -0.46 25.21
N GLU A 55 -22.08 -1.64 25.81
CA GLU A 55 -22.84 -1.99 27.01
C GLU A 55 -22.43 -1.10 28.19
N HIS A 56 -23.38 -0.48 28.89
CA HIS A 56 -23.08 0.28 30.10
C HIS A 56 -23.11 -0.65 31.32
N ILE A 57 -22.00 -0.70 32.05
CA ILE A 57 -21.85 -1.44 33.30
C ILE A 57 -21.90 -0.43 34.47
N GLU A 58 -22.32 -0.88 35.66
CA GLU A 58 -22.35 -0.05 36.87
C GLU A 58 -21.01 0.69 37.14
N HIS A 59 -21.09 1.80 37.86
CA HIS A 59 -19.95 2.67 38.23
C HIS A 59 -19.26 3.38 37.05
N ASN A 60 -20.02 3.84 36.05
CA ASN A 60 -19.52 4.55 34.85
C ASN A 60 -18.48 3.73 34.05
N MET A 61 -18.58 2.40 34.10
CA MET A 61 -17.73 1.53 33.32
C MET A 61 -18.43 1.12 32.03
N PHE A 62 -17.69 1.07 30.94
CA PHE A 62 -18.20 0.58 29.65
C PHE A 62 -17.72 -0.85 29.43
N GLY A 63 -18.65 -1.71 29.00
CA GLY A 63 -18.49 -3.13 28.75
C GLY A 63 -18.12 -3.43 27.30
N ASN A 64 -18.63 -4.55 26.79
CA ASN A 64 -18.30 -5.03 25.44
C ASN A 64 -18.84 -4.09 24.35
N GLU A 65 -18.09 -3.99 23.26
CA GLU A 65 -18.48 -3.27 22.05
C GLU A 65 -19.08 -4.23 21.02
N LYS A 66 -20.18 -3.81 20.41
CA LYS A 66 -20.87 -4.56 19.35
C LYS A 66 -21.07 -3.66 18.12
N PRO A 67 -20.49 -4.01 16.96
CA PRO A 67 -20.82 -3.37 15.70
C PRO A 67 -22.30 -3.52 15.36
N LEU A 68 -22.96 -2.42 15.00
CA LEU A 68 -24.36 -2.44 14.54
C LEU A 68 -24.48 -2.36 13.03
N GLU A 69 -23.67 -1.50 12.40
CA GLU A 69 -23.69 -1.24 10.95
C GLU A 69 -22.27 -1.08 10.44
N PHE A 70 -22.00 -1.52 9.22
CA PHE A 70 -20.70 -1.39 8.55
C PHE A 70 -20.77 -0.42 7.38
N GLU A 71 -19.62 0.17 7.02
CA GLU A 71 -19.50 1.09 5.89
C GLU A 71 -20.00 0.47 4.58
N GLU A 72 -19.66 -0.81 4.39
CA GLU A 72 -20.01 -1.67 3.26
C GLU A 72 -20.32 -3.08 3.80
N ASP A 73 -21.27 -3.79 3.19
CA ASP A 73 -21.65 -5.17 3.57
C ASP A 73 -20.67 -6.19 2.95
N VAL A 74 -19.40 -6.12 3.36
CA VAL A 74 -18.31 -6.98 2.89
C VAL A 74 -17.30 -7.27 4.00
N ASP A 75 -16.66 -8.44 3.95
CA ASP A 75 -15.63 -8.82 4.94
C ASP A 75 -14.33 -8.02 4.79
N ILE A 76 -13.94 -7.73 3.55
CA ILE A 76 -12.66 -7.09 3.20
C ILE A 76 -12.91 -6.03 2.13
N ILE A 77 -12.36 -4.84 2.37
CA ILE A 77 -12.27 -3.76 1.40
C ILE A 77 -10.85 -3.70 0.87
N ARG A 78 -10.72 -3.80 -0.45
CA ARG A 78 -9.46 -3.65 -1.18
C ARG A 78 -9.33 -2.25 -1.72
N GLU A 79 -8.42 -1.47 -1.15
CA GLU A 79 -8.14 -0.11 -1.59
C GLU A 79 -6.97 -0.09 -2.57
N ILE A 80 -7.20 0.46 -3.77
CA ILE A 80 -6.13 0.60 -4.77
C ILE A 80 -5.29 1.82 -4.42
N VAL A 81 -4.09 1.56 -3.93
CA VAL A 81 -3.12 2.58 -3.52
C VAL A 81 -2.44 3.23 -4.72
N SER A 82 -2.11 2.43 -5.73
CA SER A 82 -1.43 2.90 -6.92
C SER A 82 -1.66 1.97 -8.10
N LYS A 83 -1.65 2.56 -9.30
CA LYS A 83 -1.72 1.84 -10.58
C LYS A 83 -0.50 2.21 -11.40
N VAL A 84 0.24 1.20 -11.84
CA VAL A 84 1.48 1.38 -12.58
C VAL A 84 1.38 0.59 -13.88
N SER A 85 1.77 1.23 -14.99
CA SER A 85 1.97 0.56 -16.26
C SER A 85 3.46 0.52 -16.60
N LEU A 86 3.97 -0.67 -16.88
CA LEU A 86 5.40 -0.93 -17.04
C LEU A 86 5.66 -1.65 -18.35
N ARG A 87 6.79 -1.32 -18.99
CA ARG A 87 7.33 -2.19 -20.04
C ARG A 87 7.87 -3.49 -19.39
N PRO A 88 7.80 -4.65 -20.07
CA PRO A 88 8.28 -5.93 -19.51
C PRO A 88 9.73 -5.89 -18.99
N LYS A 89 10.62 -5.21 -19.71
CA LYS A 89 12.01 -5.03 -19.28
C LYS A 89 12.12 -4.30 -17.94
N VAL A 90 11.34 -3.24 -17.77
CA VAL A 90 11.33 -2.43 -16.53
C VAL A 90 10.71 -3.24 -15.39
N ALA A 91 9.62 -3.97 -15.65
CA ALA A 91 8.99 -4.85 -14.66
C ALA A 91 9.97 -5.90 -14.12
N LYS A 92 10.77 -6.54 -14.99
CA LYS A 92 11.82 -7.49 -14.57
C LYS A 92 12.90 -6.82 -13.72
N GLN A 93 13.36 -5.63 -14.12
CA GLN A 93 14.37 -4.89 -13.37
C GLN A 93 13.88 -4.52 -11.97
N ILE A 94 12.65 -4.02 -11.87
CA ILE A 94 12.01 -3.69 -10.57
C ILE A 94 11.83 -4.96 -9.73
N GLY A 95 11.31 -6.04 -10.32
CA GLY A 95 11.10 -7.31 -9.62
C GLY A 95 12.39 -7.87 -9.03
N ASN A 96 13.47 -7.92 -9.81
CA ASN A 96 14.77 -8.38 -9.34
C ASN A 96 15.30 -7.50 -8.20
N TRP A 97 15.17 -6.18 -8.32
CA TRP A 97 15.58 -5.24 -7.28
C TRP A 97 14.76 -5.44 -5.99
N LEU A 98 13.45 -5.64 -6.09
CA LEU A 98 12.58 -5.87 -4.93
C LEU A 98 12.93 -7.17 -4.20
N ILE A 99 13.15 -8.27 -4.93
CA ILE A 99 13.57 -9.55 -4.36
C ILE A 99 14.89 -9.37 -3.60
N GLU A 100 15.89 -8.76 -4.24
CA GLU A 100 17.18 -8.49 -3.60
C GLU A 100 17.04 -7.68 -2.30
N LYS A 101 16.13 -6.70 -2.25
CA LYS A 101 15.90 -5.91 -1.03
C LYS A 101 15.12 -6.66 0.04
N ALA A 102 14.17 -7.51 -0.33
CA ALA A 102 13.45 -8.36 0.61
C ALA A 102 14.40 -9.35 1.28
N ASP A 103 15.21 -10.08 0.50
CA ASP A 103 16.17 -11.06 1.02
C ASP A 103 17.17 -10.39 1.99
N ASN A 104 17.69 -9.21 1.64
CA ASN A 104 18.59 -8.47 2.52
C ASN A 104 17.91 -8.01 3.83
N ALA A 105 16.63 -7.66 3.78
CA ALA A 105 15.87 -7.24 4.96
C ALA A 105 15.60 -8.43 5.89
N GLU A 106 15.18 -9.58 5.37
CA GLU A 106 14.94 -10.79 6.17
C GLU A 106 16.22 -11.23 6.92
N ASN A 107 17.35 -11.23 6.22
CA ASN A 107 18.66 -11.56 6.82
C ASN A 107 19.13 -10.59 7.92
N LEU A 108 18.54 -9.39 8.03
CA LEU A 108 18.80 -8.47 9.14
C LEU A 108 18.03 -8.83 10.41
N PHE A 109 16.87 -9.48 10.27
CA PHE A 109 16.00 -9.84 11.39
C PHE A 109 16.23 -11.27 11.91
N ASP A 110 16.91 -12.11 11.12
CA ASP A 110 17.29 -13.49 11.50
C ASP A 110 18.65 -13.60 12.23
N LYS A 111 19.26 -12.48 12.64
CA LYS A 111 20.49 -12.41 13.45
C LYS A 111 20.23 -11.88 14.85
#